data_AF-A0A6F8PZD6-F1
#
_entry.id   AF-A0A6F8PZD6-F1
#
_cell.length_a   1.000
_cell.length_b   1.000
_cell.length_c   1.000
_cell.angle_alpha   90.00
_cell.angle_beta   90.00
_cell.angle_gamma   90.00
#
_symmetry.space_group_name_H-M   'P 1'
#
loop_
_entity.id
_entity.type
_entity.pdbx_description
1 polymer ?
#
loop_
_entity_poly.entity_id
_entity_poly.type
_entity_poly.pdbx_seq_one_letter_code
_entity_poly.pdbx_strand_id
1 'polypeptide(L)'
;CDRCGCEIFQPVGTKTYGPLTECPSKDCSKNQTKGQLHHSTRASKFQPFQEVKIQEMAEQVPVGHIPRMLTVLCHGALVRKINPGDVVDIAGIFLPTPYTGFKAIKAGLLTDTYLEAQHVTQHKKAYDKITIENRIFKRIEQYRVSGHIYEYLAMSIAPEIFG
;
A
#
# COMPACT_ATOMS: atom_id res chain seq x y z
N CYS A 1 -24.36 9.74 -23.91
CA CYS A 1 -24.56 9.31 -25.31
C CYS A 1 -24.98 10.52 -26.13
N ASP A 2 -24.46 10.71 -27.34
CA ASP A 2 -24.79 11.89 -28.16
C ASP A 2 -26.25 11.96 -28.63
N ARG A 3 -26.94 10.82 -28.74
CA ARG A 3 -28.32 10.76 -29.24
C ARG A 3 -29.36 10.77 -28.13
N CYS A 4 -29.28 9.83 -27.19
CA CYS A 4 -30.29 9.68 -26.14
C CYS A 4 -30.00 10.49 -24.87
N GLY A 5 -28.81 11.09 -24.74
CA GLY A 5 -28.41 11.80 -23.53
C GLY A 5 -28.18 10.92 -22.30
N CYS A 6 -28.48 9.61 -22.34
CA CYS A 6 -28.27 8.71 -21.21
C CYS A 6 -26.79 8.61 -20.81
N GLU A 7 -26.57 8.61 -19.50
CA GLU A 7 -25.30 8.29 -18.86
C GLU A 7 -25.24 6.77 -18.61
N ILE A 8 -24.13 6.16 -19.03
CA ILE A 8 -23.91 4.71 -18.93
C ILE A 8 -22.67 4.51 -18.08
N PHE A 9 -22.79 3.69 -17.04
CA PHE A 9 -21.70 3.39 -16.12
C PHE A 9 -21.20 1.97 -16.34
N GLN A 10 -19.90 1.83 -16.59
CA GLN A 10 -19.21 0.55 -16.71
C GLN A 10 -18.34 0.33 -15.47
N PRO A 11 -18.54 -0.74 -14.69
CA PRO A 11 -17.62 -1.07 -13.61
C PRO A 11 -16.27 -1.52 -14.18
N VAL A 12 -15.17 -0.98 -13.64
CA VAL A 12 -13.80 -1.37 -14.00
C VAL A 12 -13.29 -2.35 -12.95
N GLY A 13 -13.25 -3.64 -13.31
CA GLY A 13 -12.77 -4.71 -12.40
C GLY A 13 -11.27 -5.00 -12.51
N THR A 14 -10.67 -4.74 -13.67
CA THR A 14 -9.30 -5.12 -14.00
C THR A 14 -8.49 -3.91 -14.45
N LYS A 15 -7.15 -3.99 -14.32
CA LYS A 15 -6.22 -2.93 -14.79
C LYS A 15 -6.39 -2.62 -16.28
N THR A 16 -6.73 -3.63 -17.07
CA THR A 16 -7.06 -3.50 -18.48
C THR A 16 -8.56 -3.67 -18.64
N TYR A 17 -9.23 -2.71 -19.26
CA TYR A 17 -10.65 -2.80 -19.59
C TYR A 17 -10.90 -2.26 -21.00
N GLY A 18 -11.89 -2.83 -21.69
CA GLY A 18 -12.37 -2.31 -22.98
C GLY A 18 -13.50 -1.32 -22.73
N PRO A 19 -13.41 -0.06 -23.18
CA PRO A 19 -14.47 0.92 -22.99
C PRO A 19 -15.71 0.57 -23.83
N LEU A 20 -16.91 0.78 -23.28
CA LEU A 20 -18.14 0.73 -24.07
C LEU A 20 -18.19 1.90 -25.07
N THR A 21 -18.18 1.58 -26.36
CA THR A 21 -18.27 2.57 -27.46
C THR A 21 -19.70 2.78 -27.96
N GLU A 22 -20.54 1.74 -27.94
CA GLU A 22 -21.95 1.79 -28.34
C GLU A 22 -22.88 1.88 -27.13
N CYS A 23 -23.93 2.70 -27.22
CA CYS A 23 -24.88 2.90 -26.12
C CYS A 23 -25.87 1.73 -25.96
N PRO A 24 -25.90 1.02 -24.80
CA PRO A 24 -26.85 -0.06 -24.53
C PRO A 24 -28.21 0.43 -23.99
N SER A 25 -28.52 1.73 -24.09
CA SER A 25 -29.78 2.29 -23.55
C SER A 25 -31.01 1.74 -24.30
N LYS A 26 -32.13 1.60 -23.58
CA LYS A 26 -33.40 1.16 -24.16
C LYS A 26 -33.88 2.09 -25.28
N ASP A 27 -33.60 3.39 -25.19
CA ASP A 27 -34.01 4.38 -26.18
C ASP A 27 -33.23 4.27 -27.49
N CYS A 28 -31.91 4.11 -27.42
CA CYS A 28 -31.08 3.85 -28.61
C CYS A 28 -31.39 2.48 -29.25
N SER A 29 -31.65 1.46 -28.41
CA SER A 29 -31.99 0.11 -28.87
C SER A 29 -33.35 0.07 -29.58
N LYS A 30 -34.41 0.68 -29.00
CA LYS A 30 -35.75 0.74 -29.60
C LYS A 30 -35.79 1.55 -30.89
N ASN A 31 -35.05 2.65 -30.95
CA ASN A 31 -35.01 3.53 -32.13
C ASN A 31 -34.06 3.02 -33.23
N GLN A 32 -33.43 1.85 -33.05
CA GLN A 32 -32.39 1.30 -33.94
C GLN A 32 -31.27 2.32 -34.27
N THR A 33 -30.98 3.22 -33.31
CA THR A 33 -29.95 4.25 -33.49
C THR A 33 -28.70 3.86 -32.71
N LYS A 34 -27.58 3.70 -33.41
CA LYS A 34 -26.28 3.47 -32.78
C LYS A 34 -25.72 4.78 -32.23
N GLY A 35 -26.09 5.10 -31.00
CA GLY A 35 -25.54 6.25 -30.29
C GLY A 35 -24.11 5.98 -29.84
N GLN A 36 -23.17 6.87 -30.17
CA GLN A 36 -21.80 6.82 -29.69
C GLN A 36 -21.72 7.25 -28.21
N LEU A 37 -20.90 6.55 -27.44
CA LEU A 37 -20.54 6.92 -26.07
C LEU A 37 -19.22 7.68 -26.06
N HIS A 38 -19.18 8.74 -25.26
CA HIS A 38 -17.97 9.51 -24.97
C HIS A 38 -17.68 9.46 -23.48
N HIS A 39 -16.40 9.46 -23.13
CA HIS A 39 -15.98 9.45 -21.75
C HIS A 39 -16.11 10.86 -21.14
N SER A 40 -16.82 10.94 -20.03
CA SER A 40 -16.89 12.13 -19.19
C SER A 40 -16.13 11.89 -17.89
N THR A 41 -15.07 12.67 -17.65
CA THR A 41 -14.30 12.60 -16.40
C THR A 41 -15.11 13.09 -15.21
N ARG A 42 -16.00 14.07 -15.40
CA ARG A 42 -16.83 14.63 -14.32
C ARG A 42 -17.94 13.67 -13.85
N ALA A 43 -18.49 12.87 -14.75
CA ALA A 43 -19.48 11.84 -14.41
C ALA A 43 -18.83 10.55 -13.86
N SER A 44 -17.51 10.40 -14.04
CA SER A 44 -16.76 9.24 -13.58
C SER A 44 -16.30 9.39 -12.13
N LYS A 45 -16.28 8.29 -11.38
CA LYS A 45 -15.71 8.24 -10.02
C LYS A 45 -14.27 7.75 -10.08
N PHE A 46 -13.34 8.57 -9.59
CA PHE A 46 -11.94 8.21 -9.44
C PHE A 46 -11.58 7.96 -7.98
N GLN A 47 -10.65 7.04 -7.74
CA GLN A 47 -10.11 6.75 -6.41
C GLN A 47 -8.60 6.97 -6.41
N PRO A 48 -8.02 7.56 -5.34
CA PRO A 48 -6.58 7.63 -5.18
C PRO A 48 -5.95 6.24 -5.23
N PHE A 49 -4.84 6.14 -5.97
CA PHE A 49 -4.06 4.93 -6.15
C PHE A 49 -2.58 5.26 -5.95
N GLN A 50 -1.85 4.43 -5.21
CA GLN A 50 -0.42 4.54 -5.02
C GLN A 50 0.21 3.16 -5.02
N GLU A 51 1.25 2.98 -5.82
CA GLU A 51 2.12 1.81 -5.80
C GLU A 51 3.33 2.11 -4.90
N VAL A 52 3.60 1.22 -3.95
CA VAL A 52 4.73 1.30 -3.02
C VAL A 52 5.56 0.03 -3.15
N LYS A 53 6.88 0.17 -3.18
CA LYS A 53 7.80 -0.97 -3.13
C LYS A 53 8.45 -1.01 -1.77
N ILE A 54 8.34 -2.15 -1.10
CA ILE A 54 8.96 -2.38 0.21
C ILE A 54 10.10 -3.38 0.07
N GLN A 55 11.03 -3.32 1.02
CA GLN A 55 12.16 -4.22 1.14
C GLN A 55 12.22 -4.75 2.57
N GLU A 56 12.63 -6.01 2.74
CA GLU A 56 12.86 -6.63 4.04
C GLU A 56 13.92 -5.85 4.84
N MET A 57 13.80 -5.87 6.17
CA MET A 57 14.78 -5.21 7.03
C MET A 57 16.10 -6.01 7.02
N ALA A 58 17.24 -5.32 7.02
CA ALA A 58 18.56 -5.96 6.90
C ALA A 58 18.82 -7.04 7.98
N GLU A 59 18.27 -6.84 9.18
CA GLU A 59 18.37 -7.78 10.30
C GLU A 59 17.64 -9.12 10.07
N GLN A 60 16.64 -9.13 9.18
CA GLN A 60 15.82 -10.31 8.87
C GLN A 60 16.39 -11.12 7.70
N VAL A 61 17.37 -10.57 6.97
CA VAL A 61 17.91 -11.21 5.76
C VAL A 61 19.05 -12.16 6.16
N PRO A 62 18.99 -13.45 5.78
CA PRO A 62 20.05 -14.40 6.12
C PRO A 62 21.36 -14.06 5.39
N VAL A 63 22.47 -14.46 6.00
CA VAL A 63 23.82 -14.20 5.47
C VAL A 63 23.95 -14.77 4.05
N GLY A 64 24.42 -13.93 3.13
CA GLY A 64 24.65 -14.31 1.73
C GLY A 64 23.44 -14.12 0.79
N HIS A 65 22.27 -13.73 1.30
CA HIS A 65 21.11 -13.43 0.47
C HIS A 65 20.97 -11.92 0.19
N ILE A 66 20.41 -11.58 -0.98
CA ILE A 66 20.04 -10.21 -1.33
C ILE A 66 18.59 -9.99 -0.86
N PRO A 67 18.27 -8.87 -0.18
CA PRO A 67 16.92 -8.57 0.27
C PRO A 67 15.93 -8.54 -0.90
N ARG A 68 14.76 -9.13 -0.72
CA ARG A 68 13.72 -9.15 -1.76
C ARG A 68 12.81 -7.93 -1.65
N MET A 69 12.25 -7.55 -2.79
CA MET A 69 11.26 -6.47 -2.86
C MET A 69 9.87 -7.04 -3.07
N LEU A 70 8.88 -6.39 -2.47
CA LEU A 70 7.47 -6.69 -2.69
C LEU A 70 6.73 -5.41 -3.11
N THR A 71 5.85 -5.53 -4.09
CA THR A 71 4.99 -4.44 -4.53
C THR A 71 3.70 -4.44 -3.71
N VAL A 72 3.37 -3.28 -3.17
CA VAL A 72 2.18 -3.04 -2.36
C VAL A 72 1.31 -1.99 -3.05
N LEU A 73 0.02 -2.28 -3.17
CA LEU A 73 -0.97 -1.36 -3.73
C LEU A 73 -1.79 -0.73 -2.61
N CYS A 74 -1.78 0.61 -2.56
CA CYS A 74 -2.56 1.39 -1.61
C CYS A 74 -3.70 2.11 -2.33
N HIS A 75 -4.90 1.99 -1.78
CA HIS A 75 -6.12 2.60 -2.33
C HIS A 75 -6.76 3.59 -1.34
N GLY A 76 -7.42 4.61 -1.88
CA GLY A 76 -8.24 5.54 -1.09
C GLY A 76 -7.46 6.27 0.01
N ALA A 77 -7.90 6.11 1.26
CA ALA A 77 -7.35 6.83 2.41
C ALA A 77 -5.97 6.34 2.88
N LEU A 78 -5.48 5.20 2.38
CA LEU A 78 -4.13 4.70 2.69
C LEU A 78 -3.03 5.39 1.87
N VAL A 79 -3.42 6.06 0.77
CA VAL A 79 -2.52 6.82 -0.07
C VAL A 79 -1.92 7.99 0.72
N ARG A 80 -0.63 8.30 0.47
CA ARG A 80 0.18 9.32 1.17
C ARG A 80 0.43 9.07 2.65
N LYS A 81 0.11 7.89 3.19
CA LYS A 81 0.53 7.55 4.55
C LYS A 81 2.02 7.24 4.61
N ILE A 82 2.57 6.54 3.61
CA ILE A 82 3.95 6.04 3.61
C ILE A 82 4.88 7.00 2.88
N ASN A 83 6.05 7.30 3.46
CA ASN A 83 7.14 7.99 2.80
C ASN A 83 8.33 7.06 2.54
N PRO A 84 9.18 7.37 1.53
CA PRO A 84 10.41 6.62 1.31
C PRO A 84 11.33 6.66 2.54
N GLY A 85 11.81 5.50 2.98
CA GLY A 85 12.69 5.37 4.15
C GLY A 85 11.95 5.15 5.48
N ASP A 86 10.62 5.20 5.49
CA ASP A 86 9.85 4.86 6.69
C ASP A 86 9.93 3.37 7.01
N VAL A 87 10.01 3.05 8.30
CA VAL A 87 9.86 1.68 8.80
C VAL A 87 8.37 1.45 9.08
N VAL A 88 7.76 0.56 8.29
CA VAL A 88 6.32 0.35 8.27
C VAL A 88 5.97 -1.13 8.32
N ASP A 89 4.90 -1.44 9.05
CA ASP A 89 4.21 -2.73 8.95
C ASP A 89 2.97 -2.54 8.08
N ILE A 90 2.79 -3.42 7.11
CA ILE A 90 1.66 -3.39 6.19
C ILE A 90 0.91 -4.71 6.32
N ALA A 91 -0.36 -4.64 6.70
CA ALA A 91 -1.27 -5.78 6.68
C ALA A 91 -2.18 -5.67 5.45
N GLY A 92 -2.35 -6.78 4.74
CA GLY A 92 -3.03 -6.78 3.46
C GLY A 92 -3.36 -8.16 2.93
N ILE A 93 -3.90 -8.20 1.72
CA ILE A 93 -4.26 -9.43 1.02
C ILE A 93 -3.22 -9.67 -0.07
N PHE A 94 -2.65 -10.86 -0.11
CA PHE A 94 -1.64 -11.22 -1.11
C PHE A 94 -2.33 -11.79 -2.35
N LEU A 95 -2.16 -11.12 -3.50
CA LEU A 95 -2.88 -11.42 -4.72
C LEU A 95 -1.92 -11.58 -5.92
N PRO A 96 -2.16 -12.55 -6.80
CA PRO A 96 -1.45 -12.64 -8.07
C PRO A 96 -1.98 -11.62 -9.09
N THR A 97 -1.10 -11.08 -9.91
CA THR A 97 -1.44 -10.34 -11.14
C THR A 97 -1.20 -11.26 -12.33
N PRO A 98 -2.25 -11.62 -13.10
CA PRO A 98 -2.06 -12.39 -14.32
C PRO A 98 -1.38 -11.54 -15.40
N TYR A 99 -0.49 -12.16 -16.18
CA TYR A 99 0.05 -11.51 -17.37
C TYR A 99 -1.02 -11.49 -18.48
N THR A 100 -1.16 -10.36 -19.16
CA THR A 100 -2.08 -10.19 -20.30
C THR A 100 -1.31 -9.89 -21.60
N GLY A 101 -1.91 -10.21 -22.74
CA GLY A 101 -1.36 -9.91 -24.07
C GLY A 101 -0.11 -10.74 -24.42
N PHE A 102 0.83 -10.16 -25.17
CA PHE A 102 2.06 -10.85 -25.61
C PHE A 102 2.93 -11.37 -24.45
N LYS A 103 2.82 -10.76 -23.26
CA LYS A 103 3.53 -11.25 -22.06
C LYS A 103 2.97 -12.58 -21.55
N ALA A 104 1.67 -12.84 -21.73
CA ALA A 104 1.05 -14.11 -21.34
C ALA A 104 1.60 -15.29 -22.15
N ILE A 105 1.90 -15.07 -23.44
CA ILE A 105 2.40 -16.10 -24.36
C ILE A 105 3.76 -16.65 -23.89
N LYS A 106 4.60 -15.80 -23.26
CA LYS A 106 5.92 -16.20 -22.75
C LYS A 106 5.93 -16.61 -21.28
N ALA A 107 4.99 -16.09 -20.49
CA ALA A 107 5.02 -16.25 -19.03
C ALA A 107 4.52 -17.63 -18.55
N GLY A 108 3.79 -18.39 -19.37
CA GLY A 108 3.27 -19.70 -18.95
C GLY A 108 2.40 -19.58 -17.69
N LEU A 109 2.77 -20.29 -16.62
CA LEU A 109 2.09 -20.27 -15.32
C LEU A 109 2.72 -19.28 -14.31
N LEU A 110 3.76 -18.53 -14.69
CA LEU A 110 4.33 -17.51 -13.82
C LEU A 110 3.32 -16.38 -13.60
N THR A 111 3.19 -15.94 -12.36
CA THR A 111 2.36 -14.80 -11.98
C THR A 111 3.19 -13.85 -11.13
N ASP A 112 3.11 -12.56 -11.43
CA ASP A 112 3.59 -11.55 -10.51
C ASP A 112 2.66 -11.50 -9.30
N THR A 113 3.18 -11.09 -8.15
CA THR A 113 2.37 -10.95 -6.94
C THR A 113 2.47 -9.55 -6.41
N TYR A 114 1.40 -9.11 -5.74
CA TYR A 114 1.37 -7.85 -5.03
C TYR A 114 0.56 -8.03 -3.74
N LEU A 115 0.81 -7.14 -2.79
CA LEU A 115 0.03 -7.04 -1.58
C LEU A 115 -0.96 -5.88 -1.72
N GLU A 116 -2.25 -6.15 -1.58
CA GLU A 116 -3.27 -5.11 -1.45
C GLU A 116 -3.33 -4.65 0.01
N ALA A 117 -2.92 -3.42 0.28
CA ALA A 117 -2.85 -2.89 1.63
C ALA A 117 -4.25 -2.66 2.20
N GLN A 118 -4.52 -3.22 3.38
CA GLN A 118 -5.73 -2.99 4.17
C GLN A 118 -5.43 -2.09 5.38
N HIS A 119 -4.23 -2.23 5.97
CA HIS A 119 -3.79 -1.43 7.10
C HIS A 119 -2.29 -1.16 7.02
N VAL A 120 -1.88 0.04 7.48
CA VAL A 120 -0.48 0.47 7.51
C VAL A 120 -0.19 1.06 8.89
N THR A 121 0.82 0.52 9.56
CA THR A 121 1.34 0.99 10.84
C THR A 121 2.74 1.52 10.64
N GLN A 122 2.98 2.78 11.00
CA GLN A 122 4.32 3.39 10.99
C GLN A 122 4.96 3.26 12.37
N HIS A 123 6.17 2.71 12.41
CA HIS A 123 6.93 2.55 13.65
C HIS A 123 7.61 3.83 14.09
N LYS A 124 8.23 4.54 13.14
CA LYS A 124 8.73 5.91 13.37
C LYS A 124 7.57 6.88 13.30
N LYS A 125 6.75 6.90 14.36
CA LYS A 125 5.82 8.01 14.57
C LYS A 125 6.66 9.28 14.74
N ALA A 126 6.24 10.40 14.15
CA ALA A 126 6.74 11.70 14.55
C ALA A 126 6.74 11.78 16.09
N TYR A 127 7.80 12.35 16.69
CA TYR A 127 8.09 12.34 18.13
C TYR A 127 6.86 12.64 19.01
N ASP A 128 5.89 13.38 18.49
CA ASP A 128 4.62 13.78 19.13
C ASP A 128 3.63 12.64 19.46
N LYS A 129 3.76 11.43 18.89
CA LYS A 129 2.81 10.31 19.12
C LYS A 129 3.38 9.13 19.91
N ILE A 130 4.53 9.31 20.56
CA ILE A 130 5.05 8.31 21.50
C ILE A 130 4.23 8.41 22.78
N THR A 131 3.23 7.55 22.92
CA THR A 131 2.48 7.42 24.18
C THR A 131 3.39 6.73 25.20
N ILE A 132 3.97 7.50 26.11
CA ILE A 132 4.79 6.95 27.21
C ILE A 132 3.85 6.22 28.17
N GLU A 133 3.99 4.90 28.28
CA GLU A 133 3.25 4.13 29.26
C GLU A 133 3.68 4.47 30.69
N ASN A 134 2.72 4.53 31.63
CA ASN A 134 3.00 4.77 33.06
C ASN A 134 3.98 3.75 33.66
N ARG A 135 4.07 2.53 33.12
CA ARG A 135 5.04 1.52 33.55
C ARG A 135 6.48 1.94 33.25
N ILE A 136 6.71 2.49 32.06
CA ILE A 136 8.01 2.99 31.63
C ILE A 136 8.41 4.18 32.51
N PHE A 137 7.47 5.09 32.77
CA PHE A 137 7.70 6.24 33.64
C PHE A 137 8.09 5.81 35.07
N LYS A 138 7.38 4.86 35.67
CA LYS A 138 7.73 4.32 37.01
C LYS A 138 9.13 3.70 37.03
N ARG A 139 9.51 2.99 35.96
CA ARG A 139 10.83 2.36 35.87
C ARG A 139 11.94 3.41 35.71
N ILE A 140 11.70 4.48 34.94
CA ILE A 140 12.62 5.63 34.84
C ILE A 140 12.79 6.29 36.21
N GLU A 141 11.71 6.52 36.96
CA GLU A 141 11.78 7.10 38.31
C GLU A 141 12.54 6.21 39.30
N GLN A 142 12.35 4.88 39.24
CA GLN A 142 13.13 3.95 40.06
C GLN A 142 14.63 4.07 39.81
N TYR A 143 15.05 4.13 38.54
CA TYR A 143 16.44 4.35 38.19
C TYR A 143 16.92 5.76 38.57
N ARG A 144 16.04 6.77 38.57
CA ARG A 144 16.39 8.12 39.05
C ARG A 144 16.70 8.16 40.53
N VAL A 145 15.94 7.42 41.33
CA VAL A 145 16.15 7.34 42.78
C VAL A 145 17.43 6.59 43.14
N SER A 146 17.90 5.64 42.31
CA SER A 146 19.11 4.87 42.61
C SER A 146 20.42 5.66 42.52
N GLY A 147 20.42 6.90 42.02
CA GLY A 147 21.56 7.83 42.07
C GLY A 147 22.73 7.53 41.11
N HIS A 148 22.88 6.29 40.65
CA HIS A 148 23.98 5.82 39.79
C HIS A 148 23.57 5.63 38.32
N ILE A 149 22.67 6.46 37.77
CA ILE A 149 22.19 6.32 36.38
C ILE A 149 23.32 6.33 35.37
N TYR A 150 24.25 7.28 35.49
CA TYR A 150 25.29 7.50 34.48
C TYR A 150 26.19 6.27 34.35
N GLU A 151 26.66 5.74 35.48
CA GLU A 151 27.55 4.58 35.53
C GLU A 151 26.83 3.31 35.10
N TYR A 152 25.57 3.13 35.50
CA TYR A 152 24.75 1.99 35.07
C TYR A 152 24.51 1.99 33.55
N LEU A 153 24.21 3.16 32.98
CA LEU A 153 24.04 3.31 31.53
C LEU A 153 25.38 3.10 30.79
N ALA A 154 26.47 3.67 31.31
CA ALA A 154 27.80 3.52 30.76
C ALA A 154 28.27 2.06 30.72
N MET A 155 28.03 1.30 31.79
CA MET A 155 28.31 -0.15 31.81
C MET A 155 27.34 -0.95 30.94
N SER A 156 26.09 -0.51 30.80
CA SER A 156 25.08 -1.23 30.02
C SER A 156 25.23 -1.11 28.50
N ILE A 157 25.94 -0.07 28.00
CA ILE A 157 26.03 0.20 26.57
C ILE A 157 26.92 -0.81 25.85
N ALA A 158 27.95 -1.33 26.53
CA ALA A 158 28.89 -2.31 26.01
C ALA A 158 29.43 -3.19 27.15
N PRO A 159 28.60 -4.06 27.75
CA PRO A 159 29.00 -4.89 28.89
C PRO A 159 30.07 -5.93 28.54
N GLU A 160 30.29 -6.17 27.25
CA GLU A 160 31.31 -7.08 26.72
C GLU A 160 32.71 -6.47 26.69
N ILE A 161 32.83 -5.14 26.82
CA ILE A 161 34.12 -4.42 26.83
C ILE A 161 34.46 -4.08 28.29
N PHE A 162 35.61 -4.54 28.76
CA PHE A 162 36.13 -4.22 30.08
C PHE A 162 37.12 -3.04 30.01
N GLY A 163 36.86 -1.96 30.73
CA GLY A 163 37.70 -0.75 30.79
C GLY A 163 37.11 0.33 31.67
#